data_AF-A0A7Y8ENT2-F1
#
_entry.id   AF-A0A7Y8ENT2-F1
#
_cell.length_a   1.000
_cell.length_b   1.000
_cell.length_c   1.000
_cell.angle_alpha   90.00
_cell.angle_beta   90.00
_cell.angle_gamma   90.00
#
_symmetry.space_group_name_H-M   'P 1'
#
loop_
_entity.id
_entity.type
_entity.pdbx_description
1 polymer ?
#
loop_
_entity_poly.entity_id
_entity_poly.type
_entity_poly.pdbx_seq_one_letter_code
_entity_poly.pdbx_strand_id
1 'polypeptide(L)' 'MTYEQKLVDYATAPKATAGIISQIENGNFVNHWCGKLRGKFVQVGPTWKASTRQQALESARLFRAQCRDEAKAKGLLPT' A
#
# COMPACT_ATOMS: atom_id res chain seq x y z
N MET A 1 6.44 -12.91 10.23
CA MET A 1 5.28 -12.15 10.72
C MET A 1 4.00 -12.90 10.38
N THR A 2 3.15 -13.09 11.38
CA THR A 2 1.77 -13.56 11.18
C THR A 2 0.97 -12.53 10.40
N TYR A 3 -0.23 -12.91 9.96
CA TYR A 3 -1.14 -12.00 9.27
C TYR A 3 -1.52 -10.80 10.16
N GLU A 4 -1.86 -11.05 11.42
CA GLU A 4 -2.23 -10.01 12.39
C GLU A 4 -1.09 -9.04 12.67
N GLN A 5 0.15 -9.55 12.79
CA GLN A 5 1.33 -8.70 12.91
C GLN A 5 1.50 -7.79 11.69
N LYS A 6 1.20 -8.27 10.48
CA LYS A 6 1.25 -7.45 9.26
C LYS A 6 0.16 -6.37 9.25
N LEU A 7 -1.05 -6.70 9.70
CA LEU A 7 -2.13 -5.72 9.82
C LEU A 7 -1.72 -4.56 10.74
N VAL A 8 -1.23 -4.86 11.94
CA VAL A 8 -0.79 -3.82 12.89
C VAL A 8 0.40 -3.03 12.34
N ASP A 9 1.41 -3.71 11.75
CA ASP A 9 2.60 -3.06 11.18
C ASP A 9 2.24 -2.03 10.11
N TYR A 10 1.35 -2.38 9.17
CA TYR A 10 0.90 -1.46 8.13
C TYR A 10 -0.09 -0.41 8.65
N ALA A 11 -1.02 -0.77 9.53
CA ALA A 11 -1.99 0.17 10.12
C ALA A 11 -1.32 1.33 10.88
N THR A 12 -0.20 1.03 11.52
CA THR A 12 0.62 1.97 12.31
C THR A 12 1.76 2.61 11.50
N ALA A 13 1.85 2.35 10.20
CA ALA A 13 2.90 2.91 9.36
C ALA A 13 2.89 4.45 9.43
N PRO A 14 4.01 5.12 9.75
CA PRO A 14 4.02 6.55 10.06
C PRO A 14 3.74 7.42 8.83
N LYS A 15 4.25 7.01 7.66
CA LYS A 15 4.12 7.75 6.40
C LYS A 15 3.72 6.84 5.26
N ALA A 16 2.79 7.32 4.44
CA ALA A 16 2.51 6.80 3.11
C ALA A 16 3.43 7.52 2.12
N THR A 17 4.11 6.75 1.27
CA THR A 17 4.97 7.26 0.21
C THR A 17 4.55 6.66 -1.13
N ALA A 18 5.16 7.14 -2.22
CA ALA A 18 4.97 6.57 -3.54
C ALA A 18 6.34 6.35 -4.18
N GLY A 19 6.44 5.34 -5.02
CA GLY A 19 7.62 5.06 -5.83
C GLY A 19 7.23 4.58 -7.22
N ILE A 20 8.24 4.41 -8.07
CA ILE A 20 8.06 3.90 -9.42
C ILE A 20 8.49 2.44 -9.46
N ILE A 21 7.70 1.62 -10.14
CA ILE A 21 8.10 0.29 -10.58
C ILE A 21 8.20 0.33 -12.10
N SER A 22 9.38 -0.05 -12.62
CA SER A 22 9.59 -0.26 -14.05
C SER A 22 9.30 -1.71 -14.39
N GLN A 23 8.45 -1.95 -15.38
CA GLN A 23 8.16 -3.29 -15.91
C GLN A 23 8.36 -3.33 -17.41
N ILE A 24 8.67 -4.50 -17.94
CA ILE A 24 8.66 -4.72 -19.38
C ILE A 24 7.24 -5.11 -19.78
N GLU A 25 6.62 -4.28 -20.62
CA GLU A 25 5.29 -4.52 -21.19
C GLU A 25 5.41 -4.43 -22.71
N ASN A 26 5.05 -5.51 -23.41
CA ASN A 26 5.14 -5.61 -24.87
C ASN A 26 6.53 -5.21 -25.43
N GLY A 27 7.60 -5.64 -24.76
CA GLY A 27 8.98 -5.35 -25.17
C GLY A 27 9.50 -3.96 -24.79
N ASN A 28 8.68 -3.11 -24.17
CA ASN A 28 9.06 -1.75 -23.76
C ASN A 28 9.15 -1.63 -22.24
N PHE A 29 10.09 -0.81 -21.74
CA PHE A 29 10.12 -0.43 -20.34
C PHE A 29 9.03 0.62 -20.06
N VAL A 30 8.07 0.25 -19.20
CA VAL A 30 6.98 1.11 -18.76
C VAL A 30 7.12 1.38 -17.26
N ASN A 31 7.00 2.65 -16.89
CA ASN A 31 7.08 3.11 -15.50
C ASN A 31 5.67 3.33 -14.94
N HIS A 32 5.37 2.66 -13.83
CA HIS A 32 4.11 2.82 -13.10
C HIS A 32 4.37 3.40 -11.72
N TRP A 33 3.50 4.32 -11.29
CA TRP A 33 3.51 4.75 -9.90
C TRP A 33 2.87 3.69 -9.01
N CYS A 34 3.41 3.51 -7.81
CA CYS A 34 2.89 2.56 -6.84
C CYS A 34 2.99 3.12 -5.42
N GLY A 35 1.96 2.87 -4.63
CA GLY A 35 1.90 3.25 -3.23
C GLY A 35 2.86 2.44 -2.37
N LYS A 36 3.42 3.07 -1.33
CA LYS A 36 4.38 2.44 -0.43
C LYS A 36 4.06 2.71 1.04
N LEU A 37 4.25 1.68 1.86
CA LEU A 37 4.27 1.75 3.31
C LEU A 37 5.52 1.04 3.83
N ARG A 38 6.25 1.68 4.74
CA ARG A 38 7.51 1.14 5.32
C ARG A 38 8.50 0.64 4.26
N GLY A 39 8.61 1.36 3.14
CA GLY A 39 9.50 1.03 2.04
C GLY A 39 9.00 -0.08 1.10
N LYS A 40 7.90 -0.76 1.43
CA LYS A 40 7.30 -1.85 0.65
C LYS A 40 6.17 -1.33 -0.22
N PHE A 41 6.04 -1.86 -1.43
CA PHE A 41 4.94 -1.55 -2.33
C PHE A 41 3.65 -2.24 -1.86
N VAL A 42 2.53 -1.53 -1.96
CA VAL A 42 1.22 -2.01 -1.51
C VAL A 42 0.20 -1.91 -2.64
N GLN A 43 -0.76 -2.83 -2.62
CA GLN A 43 -1.81 -2.94 -3.61
C GLN A 43 -3.17 -2.72 -2.93
N VAL A 44 -4.02 -1.93 -3.56
CA VAL A 44 -5.45 -1.83 -3.19
C VAL A 44 -6.28 -2.22 -4.41
N GLY A 45 -7.23 -3.13 -4.23
CA GLY A 45 -8.09 -3.59 -5.31
C GLY A 45 -7.34 -4.45 -6.35
N PRO A 46 -7.77 -4.42 -7.62
CA PRO A 46 -7.31 -5.37 -8.64
C PRO A 46 -5.89 -5.10 -9.15
N THR A 47 -5.34 -3.89 -8.95
CA THR A 47 -4.02 -3.51 -9.45
C THR A 47 -3.28 -2.60 -8.47
N TRP A 48 -1.95 -2.68 -8.47
CA TRP A 48 -1.05 -1.77 -7.74
C TRP A 48 -0.61 -0.58 -8.58
N LYS A 49 -0.88 -0.60 -9.90
CA LYS A 49 -0.44 0.42 -10.86
C LYS A 49 -1.31 1.67 -10.74
N ALA A 50 -0.67 2.81 -10.50
CA ALA A 50 -1.28 4.13 -10.54
C ALA A 50 -0.70 4.96 -11.69
N SER A 51 -1.55 5.80 -12.30
CA SER A 51 -1.14 6.67 -13.40
C SER A 51 -0.34 7.88 -12.90
N THR A 52 -0.57 8.33 -11.66
CA THR A 52 0.12 9.47 -11.06
C THR A 52 0.67 9.18 -9.68
N ARG A 53 1.69 9.96 -9.28
CA ARG A 53 2.25 9.91 -7.92
C ARG A 53 1.19 10.15 -6.84
N GLN A 54 0.23 11.05 -7.10
CA GLN A 54 -0.83 11.37 -6.15
C GLN A 54 -1.78 10.20 -5.96
N GLN A 55 -2.21 9.55 -7.04
CA GLN A 55 -3.02 8.33 -6.97
C GLN A 55 -2.28 7.21 -6.21
N ALA A 56 -0.97 7.02 -6.45
CA ALA A 56 -0.18 6.06 -5.69
C ALA A 56 -0.14 6.37 -4.18
N LEU A 57 -0.01 7.64 -3.80
CA LEU A 57 -0.06 8.07 -2.40
C LEU A 57 -1.44 7.81 -1.77
N GLU A 58 -2.52 8.08 -2.51
CA GLU A 58 -3.89 7.81 -2.08
C GLU A 58 -4.12 6.31 -1.89
N SER A 59 -3.66 5.46 -2.82
CA SER A 59 -3.71 4.00 -2.67
C SER A 59 -2.95 3.53 -1.43
N ALA A 60 -1.77 4.08 -1.14
CA ALA A 60 -1.03 3.73 0.07
C ALA A 60 -1.77 4.15 1.36
N ARG A 61 -2.42 5.32 1.36
CA ARG A 61 -3.24 5.80 2.48
C ARG A 61 -4.48 4.91 2.68
N LEU A 62 -5.12 4.53 1.58
CA LEU A 62 -6.29 3.66 1.59
C LEU A 62 -5.95 2.26 2.11
N PHE A 63 -4.84 1.67 1.65
CA PHE A 63 -4.34 0.40 2.20
C PHE A 63 -4.10 0.49 3.71
N ARG A 64 -3.45 1.58 4.17
CA ARG A 64 -3.22 1.82 5.60
C ARG A 64 -4.54 1.91 6.38
N ALA A 65 -5.54 2.59 5.83
CA ALA A 65 -6.86 2.70 6.44
C ALA A 65 -7.54 1.32 6.55
N GLN A 66 -7.55 0.54 5.47
CA GLN A 66 -8.09 -0.83 5.45
C GLN A 66 -7.42 -1.72 6.50
N CYS A 67 -6.09 -1.70 6.60
CA CYS A 67 -5.38 -2.45 7.64
C CYS A 67 -5.76 -1.98 9.05
N ARG A 68 -5.98 -0.67 9.24
CA ARG A 68 -6.37 -0.13 10.54
C ARG A 68 -7.78 -0.53 10.92
N ASP A 69 -8.72 -0.42 10.00
CA ASP A 69 -10.13 -0.76 10.22
C ASP A 69 -10.26 -2.26 10.52
N GLU A 70 -9.55 -3.11 9.77
CA GLU A 70 -9.52 -4.55 10.05
C GLU A 70 -8.83 -4.86 11.38
N ALA A 71 -7.70 -4.22 11.69
CA ALA A 71 -7.02 -4.42 12.98
C ALA A 71 -7.90 -4.00 14.17
N LYS A 72 -8.65 -2.91 14.06
CA LYS A 72 -9.65 -2.50 15.07
C LYS A 72 -10.78 -3.51 15.19
N ALA A 73 -11.33 -3.98 14.07
CA ALA A 73 -12.39 -5.00 14.06
C ALA A 73 -11.95 -6.33 14.72
N LYS A 74 -10.66 -6.65 14.65
CA LYS A 74 -10.06 -7.82 15.31
C LYS A 74 -9.58 -7.56 16.74
N GLY A 75 -9.79 -6.36 17.29
CA GLY A 75 -9.34 -5.99 18.64
C GLY A 75 -7.81 -5.86 18.79
N LEU A 76 -7.07 -5.76 17.68
CA LEU A 76 -5.61 -5.62 17.66
C LEU A 76 -5.15 -4.17 17.85
N LEU A 77 -6.06 -3.19 17.67
CA LEU A 77 -5.85 -1.77 17.89
C LEU A 77 -7.01 -1.15 18.66
N PRO A 78 -6.77 -0.09 19.44
CA PRO A 78 -7.85 0.64 20.12
C PRO A 78 -8.79 1.31 19.11
N THR A 79 -10.08 1.34 19.47
CA THR A 79 -11.18 1.90 18.67
C THR A 79 -11.11 3.41 18.54
#